data_AF-A0A399GNX3-F1
#
_entry.id   AF-A0A399GNX3-F1
#
_cell.length_a   1.000
_cell.length_b   1.000
_cell.length_c   1.000
_cell.angle_alpha   90.00
_cell.angle_beta   90.00
_cell.angle_gamma   90.00
#
_symmetry.space_group_name_H-M   'P 1'
#
loop_
_entity.id
_entity.type
_entity.pdbx_description
1 polymer ?
#
loop_
_entity_poly.entity_id
_entity_poly.type
_entity_poly.pdbx_seq_one_letter_code
_entity_poly.pdbx_strand_id
1 'polypeptide(L)'
;MSERVGRLSALPSTSQEPYGLAAAPVTLDTIDNEMRRIVDECYESACRQLRDQRDKLDALSEALLANETRDEAEAYRAAGITRLAKPAY
;
A
#
# COMPACT_ATOMS: atom_id res chain seq x y z
N MET A 1 5.35 12.70 2.54
CA MET A 1 5.53 13.03 3.97
C MET A 1 4.42 13.99 4.36
N SER A 2 3.91 13.92 5.60
CA SER A 2 2.82 14.80 6.04
C SER A 2 3.31 16.23 6.24
N GLU A 3 2.66 17.21 5.61
CA GLU A 3 2.90 18.64 5.84
C GLU A 3 2.60 19.04 7.30
N ARG A 4 1.61 18.40 7.93
CA ARG A 4 1.18 18.71 9.31
C ARG A 4 2.19 18.24 10.36
N VAL A 5 2.85 17.09 10.12
CA VAL A 5 3.91 16.56 10.99
C VAL A 5 5.27 17.19 10.65
N GLY A 6 5.47 17.56 9.38
CA GLY A 6 6.71 18.13 8.89
C GLY A 6 7.85 17.10 8.82
N ARG A 7 9.09 17.58 8.98
CA ARG A 7 10.32 16.75 8.90
C ARG A 7 10.76 16.25 10.27
N LEU A 8 9.82 15.71 11.05
CA LEU A 8 10.07 15.20 12.40
C LEU A 8 9.85 13.69 12.45
N SER A 9 10.57 13.02 13.35
CA SER A 9 10.38 11.60 13.67
C SER A 9 9.81 11.48 15.08
N ALA A 10 8.78 10.66 15.25
CA ALA A 10 8.22 10.27 16.54
C ALA A 10 8.41 8.77 16.80
N LEU A 11 9.43 8.18 16.19
CA LEU A 11 9.84 6.81 16.46
C LEU A 11 10.78 6.77 17.66
N PRO A 12 10.64 5.79 18.55
CA PRO A 12 11.60 5.59 19.63
C PRO A 12 13.02 5.34 19.08
N SER A 13 14.04 5.74 19.85
CA SER A 13 15.44 5.55 19.44
C SER A 13 15.89 4.08 19.57
N THR A 14 15.17 3.30 20.38
CA THR A 14 15.40 1.88 20.63
C THR A 14 14.08 1.13 20.65
N SER A 15 14.11 -0.14 20.22
CA SER A 15 12.96 -1.06 20.25
C SER A 15 12.38 -1.33 21.65
N GLN A 16 13.10 -0.98 22.74
CA GLN A 16 12.64 -1.19 24.11
C GLN A 16 11.80 -0.03 24.66
N GLU A 17 11.84 1.15 24.02
CA GLU A 17 11.11 2.32 24.48
C GLU A 17 9.63 2.28 24.04
N PRO A 18 8.67 2.62 24.93
CA PRO A 18 7.27 2.69 24.56
C PRO A 18 7.00 3.80 23.54
N TYR A 19 6.30 3.49 22.44
CA TYR A 19 5.88 4.46 21.42
C TYR A 19 5.12 5.67 21.98
N GLY A 20 4.31 5.47 23.03
CA GLY A 20 3.53 6.54 23.67
C GLY A 20 4.36 7.61 24.37
N LEU A 21 5.67 7.41 24.52
CA LEU A 21 6.60 8.37 25.12
C LEU A 21 7.57 9.00 24.09
N ALA A 22 7.45 8.65 22.81
CA ALA A 22 8.35 9.11 21.76
C ALA A 22 8.09 10.57 21.32
N ALA A 23 6.92 11.12 21.66
CA ALA A 23 6.56 12.52 21.42
C ALA A 23 5.50 13.00 22.41
N ALA A 24 5.22 14.30 22.44
CA ALA A 24 4.13 14.85 23.22
C ALA A 24 2.77 14.29 22.75
N PRO A 25 1.76 14.13 23.65
CA PRO A 25 0.46 13.55 23.29
C PRO A 25 -0.21 14.20 22.07
N VAL A 26 -0.22 15.54 22.00
CA VAL A 26 -0.80 16.29 20.87
C VAL A 26 -0.10 16.00 19.53
N THR A 27 1.20 15.70 19.57
CA THR A 27 1.96 15.30 18.38
C THR A 27 1.57 13.90 17.94
N LEU A 28 1.42 12.96 18.90
CA LEU A 28 0.96 11.61 18.61
C LEU A 28 -0.48 11.59 18.05
N ASP A 29 -1.38 12.43 18.58
CA ASP A 29 -2.73 12.59 18.03
C ASP A 29 -2.71 13.13 16.59
N THR A 30 -1.80 14.07 16.30
CA THR A 30 -1.62 14.58 14.93
C THR A 30 -1.14 13.48 13.99
N ILE A 31 -0.23 12.63 14.46
CA ILE A 31 0.29 11.48 13.70
C ILE A 31 -0.80 10.43 13.46
N ASP A 32 -1.61 10.08 14.47
CA ASP A 32 -2.71 9.12 14.32
C ASP A 32 -3.72 9.59 13.26
N ASN A 33 -4.08 10.87 13.29
CA ASN A 33 -4.99 11.46 12.31
C ASN A 33 -4.41 11.42 10.89
N GLU A 34 -3.13 11.76 10.72
CA GLU A 34 -2.48 11.71 9.40
C GLU A 34 -2.29 10.27 8.91
N MET A 35 -1.99 9.32 9.80
CA MET A 35 -1.93 7.90 9.48
C MET A 35 -3.27 7.42 8.93
N ARG A 36 -4.38 7.69 9.63
CA ARG A 36 -5.73 7.31 9.21
C ARG A 36 -6.06 7.91 7.85
N ARG A 37 -5.83 9.22 7.68
CA ARG A 37 -6.05 9.93 6.40
C ARG A 37 -5.27 9.29 5.24
N ILE A 38 -3.99 8.99 5.43
CA ILE A 38 -3.16 8.39 4.38
C ILE A 38 -3.67 6.99 4.01
N VAL A 39 -4.03 6.18 5.01
CA VAL A 39 -4.56 4.82 4.76
C VAL A 39 -5.88 4.88 4.00
N ASP A 40 -6.79 5.78 4.41
CA ASP A 40 -8.08 5.95 3.75
C ASP A 40 -7.91 6.41 2.29
N GLU A 41 -7.05 7.40 2.03
CA GLU A 41 -6.73 7.86 0.67
C GLU A 41 -6.12 6.75 -0.20
N CYS A 42 -5.19 5.96 0.37
CA CYS A 42 -4.59 4.83 -0.34
C CYS A 42 -5.64 3.75 -0.66
N TYR A 43 -6.52 3.45 0.29
CA TYR A 43 -7.58 2.47 0.12
C TYR A 43 -8.56 2.90 -0.96
N GLU A 44 -9.03 4.16 -0.93
CA GLU A 44 -9.92 4.70 -1.96
C GLU A 44 -9.26 4.69 -3.34
N SER A 45 -7.97 5.06 -3.42
CA SER A 45 -7.21 4.99 -4.66
C SER A 45 -7.10 3.55 -5.18
N ALA A 46 -6.77 2.59 -4.31
CA ALA A 46 -6.69 1.18 -4.68
C ALA A 46 -8.05 0.65 -5.17
N CYS A 47 -9.14 0.94 -4.47
CA CYS A 47 -10.50 0.56 -4.90
C CYS A 47 -10.87 1.18 -6.25
N ARG A 48 -10.49 2.44 -6.49
CA ARG A 48 -10.72 3.10 -7.77
C ARG A 48 -9.95 2.40 -8.88
N GLN A 49 -8.66 2.15 -8.69
CA GLN A 49 -7.82 1.44 -9.67
C GLN A 49 -8.37 0.04 -9.98
N LEU A 50 -8.81 -0.71 -8.97
CA LEU A 50 -9.39 -2.05 -9.17
C LEU A 50 -10.73 -2.00 -9.92
N ARG A 51 -11.54 -0.97 -9.71
CA ARG A 51 -12.80 -0.75 -10.45
C ARG A 51 -12.53 -0.31 -11.88
N ASP A 52 -11.59 0.59 -12.09
CA ASP A 52 -11.20 1.10 -13.41
C ASP A 52 -10.54 0.02 -14.28
N GLN A 53 -9.97 -1.02 -13.66
CA GLN A 53 -9.32 -2.17 -14.32
C GLN A 53 -10.08 -3.48 -14.05
N ARG A 54 -11.40 -3.40 -13.89
CA ARG A 54 -12.24 -4.53 -13.48
C ARG A 54 -12.17 -5.71 -14.45
N ASP A 55 -12.15 -5.42 -15.74
CA ASP A 55 -11.98 -6.39 -16.82
C ASP A 55 -10.70 -7.23 -16.67
N LYS A 56 -9.58 -6.59 -16.35
CA LYS A 56 -8.29 -7.26 -16.13
C LYS A 56 -8.29 -8.09 -14.86
N LEU A 57 -8.95 -7.59 -13.80
CA LEU A 57 -9.10 -8.31 -12.54
C LEU A 57 -9.96 -9.57 -12.74
N ASP A 58 -11.06 -9.47 -13.49
CA ASP A 58 -11.94 -10.60 -13.80
C ASP A 58 -11.19 -11.64 -14.66
N ALA A 59 -10.44 -11.23 -15.69
CA ALA A 59 -9.63 -12.13 -16.50
C ALA A 59 -8.55 -12.88 -15.67
N LEU A 60 -7.88 -12.17 -14.75
CA LEU A 60 -6.92 -12.80 -13.82
C LEU A 60 -7.62 -13.79 -12.88
N SER A 61 -8.80 -13.46 -12.38
CA SER A 61 -9.57 -14.32 -11.47
C SER A 61 -10.05 -15.59 -12.18
N GLU A 62 -10.60 -15.47 -13.40
CA GLU A 62 -10.99 -16.61 -14.24
C GLU A 62 -9.80 -17.52 -14.53
N ALA A 63 -8.64 -16.94 -14.86
CA ALA A 63 -7.42 -17.69 -15.05
C ALA A 63 -6.99 -18.44 -13.78
N LEU A 64 -7.02 -17.80 -12.61
CA LEU A 64 -6.68 -18.45 -11.34
C LEU A 64 -7.63 -19.61 -11.03
N LEU A 65 -8.94 -19.43 -11.23
CA LEU A 65 -9.94 -20.48 -11.01
C LEU A 65 -9.74 -21.68 -11.95
N ALA A 66 -9.26 -21.46 -13.17
CA ALA A 66 -9.04 -22.53 -14.14
C ALA A 66 -7.78 -23.38 -13.87
N ASN A 67 -6.70 -22.80 -13.32
CA ASN A 67 -5.39 -23.47 -13.19
C ASN A 67 -4.87 -23.57 -11.74
N GLU A 68 -5.66 -23.17 -10.75
CA GLU A 68 -5.39 -23.19 -9.29
C GLU A 68 -4.22 -22.31 -8.79
N THR A 69 -3.12 -22.27 -9.53
CA THR A 69 -1.94 -21.45 -9.26
C THR A 69 -1.46 -20.80 -10.56
N ARG A 70 -0.90 -19.61 -10.45
CA ARG A 70 -0.34 -18.86 -11.58
C ARG A 70 1.02 -18.31 -11.18
N ASP A 71 1.99 -18.49 -12.05
CA ASP A 71 3.26 -17.77 -11.91
C ASP A 71 3.09 -16.29 -12.30
N GLU A 72 4.11 -15.49 -12.02
CA GLU A 72 4.09 -14.06 -12.29
C GLU A 72 3.84 -13.77 -13.78
N ALA A 73 4.48 -14.51 -14.69
CA ALA A 73 4.39 -14.25 -16.13
C ALA A 73 2.99 -14.58 -16.67
N GLU A 74 2.36 -15.64 -16.17
CA GLU A 74 0.98 -16.01 -16.44
C GLU A 74 -0.01 -14.96 -15.94
N ALA A 75 0.21 -14.43 -14.73
CA ALA A 75 -0.65 -13.38 -14.18
C ALA A 75 -0.63 -12.11 -15.06
N TYR A 76 0.55 -11.65 -15.48
CA TYR A 76 0.68 -10.51 -16.40
C TYR A 76 0.00 -10.77 -17.74
N ARG A 77 0.14 -11.98 -18.31
CA ARG A 77 -0.53 -12.36 -19.57
C ARG A 77 -2.05 -12.37 -19.41
N ALA A 78 -2.57 -12.97 -18.34
CA ALA A 78 -4.01 -13.04 -18.07
C ALA A 78 -4.64 -11.65 -17.87
N ALA A 79 -3.94 -10.76 -17.16
CA ALA A 79 -4.38 -9.38 -16.97
C ALA A 79 -4.15 -8.48 -18.20
N GLY A 80 -3.49 -8.97 -19.26
CA GLY A 80 -3.15 -8.16 -20.43
C GLY A 80 -2.20 -6.99 -20.13
N ILE A 81 -1.36 -7.12 -19.10
CA ILE A 81 -0.44 -6.07 -18.65
C ILE A 81 0.98 -6.39 -19.11
N THR A 82 1.64 -5.41 -19.75
CA THR A 82 3.05 -5.54 -20.11
C THR A 82 3.90 -5.56 -18.84
N ARG A 83 4.65 -6.66 -18.65
CA ARG A 83 5.64 -6.77 -17.59
C ARG A 83 6.80 -5.80 -17.86
N LEU A 84 7.02 -4.85 -16.96
CA LEU A 84 8.24 -4.05 -16.91
C LEU A 84 9.34 -4.86 -16.21
N ALA A 85 10.52 -4.94 -16.83
CA ALA A 85 11.66 -5.60 -16.22
C ALA A 85 12.17 -4.79 -15.02
N LYS A 86 12.49 -5.47 -13.91
CA LYS A 86 13.17 -4.83 -12.79
C LYS A 86 14.59 -4.43 -13.26
N PRO A 87 15.03 -3.17 -13.06
CA PRO A 87 16.39 -2.78 -13.41
C PRO A 87 17.40 -3.64 -12.62
N ALA A 88 18.43 -4.11 -13.30
CA ALA A 88 19.57 -4.73 -12.64
C ALA A 88 20.29 -3.66 -11.83
N TYR A 89 20.36 -3.86 -10.50
CA TYR A 89 21.16 -3.03 -9.61
C TYR A 89 22.59 -3.58 -9.57
#